data_AF-A0A2J0SYA9-F1
#
_entry.id   AF-A0A2J0SYA9-F1
#
_cell.length_a   1.000
_cell.length_b   1.000
_cell.length_c   1.000
_cell.angle_alpha   90.00
_cell.angle_beta   90.00
_cell.angle_gamma   90.00
#
_symmetry.space_group_name_H-M   'P 1'
#
loop_
_entity.id
_entity.type
_entity.pdbx_description
1 polymer ?
#
loop_
_entity_poly.entity_id
_entity_poly.type
_entity_poly.pdbx_seq_one_letter_code
_entity_poly.pdbx_strand_id
1 'polypeptide(L)'
;MSRWLWWWLMLFSALVLVVPQAMAQRPPETHPTDEHRDIVMSWDRSAMPGDIVLMPPRTLLAYDHVDPGKRYGELHLTCVSDSSAERGRCPVEGFLDILLGTRAIPLEFVEARSNMRVELGLQAGLERALSGRSCLGDFWQEGIRAPWSTFAPECSTDSAVGTGAQIALFATELEKLVAGIWTATLELRANTPDARNLATYTYRFTLTITDYDAVSIYLPEFQEAAPTVGLNLSYDPIARTVGGRAHLDMCLYDGLGSQSEYLGVTVRDSGTRPPGPTGYSVWHTDGAGGDSQRMDYTVTLDHNGARIPLRNGVEEQLRNIDTARLRLVMLPGMSQPVFCVPTPLTLDTPRVPIDEKRSGAYQGDLKVELRLPTSRP
;
A
#
# COMPACT_ATOMS: atom_id res chain seq x y z
N MET A 1 -24.26 17.80 57.07
CA MET A 1 -23.82 16.66 56.25
C MET A 1 -23.68 15.45 57.16
N SER A 2 -24.49 14.42 56.93
CA SER A 2 -24.65 13.29 57.85
C SER A 2 -23.37 12.44 57.95
N ARG A 3 -22.96 12.10 59.18
CA ARG A 3 -21.87 11.15 59.49
C ARG A 3 -22.05 9.79 58.81
N TRP A 4 -23.28 9.49 58.37
CA TRP A 4 -23.66 8.29 57.66
C TRP A 4 -23.19 8.27 56.20
N LEU A 5 -23.17 9.43 55.51
CA LEU A 5 -22.65 9.52 54.13
C LEU A 5 -21.13 9.35 54.07
N TRP A 6 -20.40 9.80 55.09
CA TRP A 6 -18.94 9.64 55.16
C TRP A 6 -18.50 8.18 55.36
N TRP A 7 -19.28 7.39 56.09
CA TRP A 7 -19.01 5.96 56.27
C TRP A 7 -19.24 5.16 54.98
N TRP A 8 -20.28 5.49 54.20
CA TRP A 8 -20.53 4.84 52.92
C TRP A 8 -19.49 5.21 51.85
N LEU A 9 -19.02 6.45 51.82
CA LEU A 9 -17.93 6.89 50.94
C LEU A 9 -16.59 6.24 51.28
N MET A 10 -16.25 6.07 52.57
CA MET A 10 -15.05 5.33 52.99
C MET A 10 -15.14 3.82 52.67
N LEU A 11 -16.30 3.18 52.87
CA LEU A 11 -16.49 1.75 52.55
C LEU A 11 -16.46 1.47 51.05
N PHE A 12 -17.00 2.37 50.21
CA PHE A 12 -16.87 2.25 48.75
C PHE A 12 -15.46 2.58 48.25
N SER A 13 -14.73 3.47 48.91
CA SER A 13 -13.34 3.78 48.55
C SER A 13 -12.36 2.67 48.93
N ALA A 14 -12.67 1.90 49.98
CA ALA A 14 -11.87 0.74 50.40
C ALA A 14 -12.15 -0.53 49.58
N LEU A 15 -13.31 -0.64 48.91
CA LEU A 15 -13.67 -1.78 48.06
C LEU A 15 -13.19 -1.67 46.59
N VAL A 16 -12.69 -0.50 46.17
CA VAL A 16 -12.19 -0.28 44.79
C VAL A 16 -10.68 -0.60 44.65
N LEU A 17 -9.99 -0.99 45.73
CA LEU A 17 -8.55 -1.27 45.72
C LEU A 17 -8.17 -2.74 45.96
N VAL A 18 -9.05 -3.68 45.62
CA VAL A 18 -8.69 -5.10 45.50
C VAL A 18 -9.15 -5.60 44.15
N VAL A 19 -8.53 -5.10 43.08
CA VAL A 19 -8.40 -5.91 41.87
C VAL A 19 -7.44 -7.02 42.28
N PRO A 20 -7.87 -8.29 42.40
CA PRO A 20 -6.90 -9.36 42.60
C PRO A 20 -5.92 -9.26 41.44
N GLN A 21 -4.63 -9.10 41.73
CA GLN A 21 -3.61 -9.36 40.73
C GLN A 21 -3.98 -10.72 40.15
N ALA A 22 -4.29 -10.76 38.85
CA ALA A 22 -4.57 -12.01 38.17
C ALA A 22 -3.32 -12.86 38.32
N MET A 23 -3.30 -13.74 39.32
CA MET A 23 -2.26 -14.73 39.51
C MET A 23 -2.13 -15.45 38.18
N ALA A 24 -0.98 -15.36 37.53
CA ALA A 24 -0.76 -15.93 36.21
C ALA A 24 -1.21 -17.39 36.20
N GLN A 25 -2.35 -17.67 35.58
CA GLN A 25 -2.93 -19.00 35.59
C GLN A 25 -2.01 -19.96 34.84
N ARG A 26 -1.98 -21.23 35.26
CA ARG A 26 -1.25 -22.26 34.51
C ARG A 26 -1.85 -22.31 33.10
N PRO A 27 -1.03 -22.30 32.03
CA PRO A 27 -1.52 -22.53 30.70
C PRO A 27 -2.31 -23.85 30.65
N PRO A 28 -3.45 -23.91 29.94
CA PRO A 28 -4.17 -25.16 29.77
C PRO A 28 -3.35 -26.14 28.93
N GLU A 29 -3.55 -27.44 29.13
CA GLU A 29 -3.03 -28.45 28.22
C GLU A 29 -3.50 -28.14 26.80
N THR A 30 -2.54 -28.03 25.88
CA THR A 30 -2.78 -27.59 24.51
C THR A 30 -1.89 -28.40 23.58
N HIS A 31 -2.47 -28.94 22.51
CA HIS A 31 -1.73 -29.62 21.45
C HIS A 31 -1.74 -28.75 20.20
N PRO A 32 -0.66 -28.76 19.39
CA PRO A 32 -0.65 -28.05 18.13
C PRO A 32 -1.82 -28.47 17.25
N THR A 33 -2.51 -27.48 16.67
CA THR A 33 -3.57 -27.69 15.69
C THR A 33 -3.38 -26.72 14.54
N ASP A 34 -3.74 -27.13 13.33
CA ASP A 34 -3.73 -26.25 12.17
C ASP A 34 -4.60 -25.00 12.42
N GLU A 35 -4.11 -23.85 11.94
CA GLU A 35 -4.87 -22.60 11.94
C GLU A 35 -4.91 -22.04 10.53
N HIS A 36 -6.09 -21.60 10.12
CA HIS A 36 -6.28 -20.85 8.89
C HIS A 36 -7.03 -19.56 9.18
N ARG A 37 -6.49 -18.43 8.73
CA ARG A 37 -7.14 -17.13 8.91
C ARG A 37 -6.97 -16.23 7.69
N ASP A 38 -8.08 -15.68 7.24
CA ASP A 38 -8.11 -14.63 6.22
C ASP A 38 -8.09 -13.26 6.91
N ILE A 39 -7.15 -12.41 6.51
CA ILE A 39 -6.96 -11.03 6.95
C ILE A 39 -7.41 -10.13 5.81
N VAL A 40 -8.65 -9.64 5.89
CA VAL A 40 -9.24 -8.74 4.91
C VAL A 40 -9.37 -7.36 5.53
N MET A 41 -8.69 -6.37 4.98
CA MET A 41 -8.65 -5.00 5.51
C MET A 41 -8.69 -3.99 4.37
N SER A 42 -9.20 -2.79 4.67
CA SER A 42 -9.22 -1.65 3.76
C SER A 42 -8.82 -0.38 4.51
N TRP A 43 -8.01 0.48 3.90
CA TRP A 43 -7.69 1.80 4.41
C TRP A 43 -7.22 2.75 3.30
N ASP A 44 -7.29 4.05 3.59
CA ASP A 44 -6.65 5.08 2.79
C ASP A 44 -5.29 5.45 3.40
N ARG A 45 -4.30 5.76 2.57
CA ARG A 45 -2.94 6.13 3.03
C ARG A 45 -2.92 7.40 3.91
N SER A 46 -3.96 8.25 3.86
CA SER A 46 -4.14 9.37 4.81
C SER A 46 -4.52 8.92 6.23
N ALA A 47 -5.00 7.69 6.39
CA ALA A 47 -5.46 7.11 7.65
C ALA A 47 -4.93 5.67 7.82
N MET A 48 -3.62 5.54 8.01
CA MET A 48 -2.95 4.25 8.19
C MET A 48 -3.51 3.47 9.38
N PRO A 49 -3.68 2.14 9.25
CA PRO A 49 -4.07 1.28 10.38
C PRO A 49 -2.91 1.15 11.37
N GLY A 50 -3.24 0.68 12.58
CA GLY A 50 -2.23 0.18 13.51
C GLY A 50 -1.67 -1.18 13.06
N ASP A 51 -0.89 -1.80 13.95
CA ASP A 51 -0.27 -3.10 13.69
C ASP A 51 -1.32 -4.19 13.42
N ILE A 52 -1.05 -5.04 12.42
CA ILE A 52 -1.84 -6.24 12.16
C ILE A 52 -1.26 -7.36 13.01
N VAL A 53 -1.90 -7.62 14.16
CA VAL A 53 -1.51 -8.68 15.08
C VAL A 53 -2.04 -10.02 14.60
N LEU A 54 -1.14 -10.93 14.20
CA LEU A 54 -1.50 -12.30 13.81
C LEU A 54 -1.72 -13.18 15.03
N MET A 55 -0.71 -13.22 15.90
CA MET A 55 -0.75 -13.87 17.21
C MET A 55 -0.33 -12.84 18.26
N PRO A 56 -1.20 -12.47 19.21
CA PRO A 56 -0.81 -11.65 20.35
C PRO A 56 0.32 -12.30 21.16
N PRO A 57 1.05 -11.53 21.99
CA PRO A 57 2.03 -12.08 22.92
C PRO A 57 1.49 -13.26 23.73
N ARG A 58 2.31 -14.31 23.88
CA ARG A 58 1.97 -15.55 24.59
C ARG A 58 0.74 -16.30 24.04
N THR A 59 0.47 -16.22 22.73
CA THR A 59 -0.52 -17.11 22.09
C THR A 59 -0.04 -18.55 22.19
N LEU A 60 -0.73 -19.37 22.97
CA LEU A 60 -0.27 -20.71 23.31
C LEU A 60 -0.40 -21.65 22.11
N LEU A 61 0.73 -22.23 21.66
CA LEU A 61 0.75 -23.19 20.55
C LEU A 61 0.68 -24.63 21.05
N ALA A 62 1.38 -24.91 22.16
CA ALA A 62 1.37 -26.21 22.81
C ALA A 62 1.80 -26.07 24.27
N TYR A 63 1.25 -26.93 25.13
CA TYR A 63 1.61 -27.02 26.54
C TYR A 63 1.22 -28.40 27.09
N ASP A 64 2.17 -29.11 27.67
CA ASP A 64 1.91 -30.35 28.39
C ASP A 64 2.99 -30.55 29.46
N HIS A 65 2.59 -30.36 30.73
CA HIS A 65 3.46 -30.52 31.89
C HIS A 65 3.45 -31.94 32.48
N VAL A 66 2.58 -32.82 31.97
CA VAL A 66 2.40 -34.20 32.44
C VAL A 66 3.22 -35.17 31.59
N ASP A 67 3.33 -34.90 30.28
CA ASP A 67 4.14 -35.68 29.35
C ASP A 67 5.27 -34.84 28.69
N PRO A 68 6.42 -34.70 29.38
CA PRO A 68 7.59 -34.01 28.84
C PRO A 68 8.15 -34.64 27.55
N GLY A 69 7.81 -35.91 27.27
CA GLY A 69 8.24 -36.62 26.06
C GLY A 69 7.74 -35.98 24.76
N LYS A 70 6.67 -35.17 24.83
CA LYS A 70 6.17 -34.39 23.68
C LYS A 70 7.07 -33.23 23.28
N ARG A 71 8.00 -32.81 24.15
CA ARG A 71 8.99 -31.75 23.92
C ARG A 71 8.40 -30.43 23.43
N TYR A 72 7.23 -30.06 23.93
CA TYR A 72 6.58 -28.80 23.59
C TYR A 72 7.34 -27.55 24.07
N GLY A 73 8.25 -27.71 25.03
CA GLY A 73 9.23 -26.66 25.39
C GLY A 73 10.25 -26.34 24.29
N GLU A 74 10.43 -27.22 23.31
CA GLU A 74 11.35 -27.07 22.16
C GLU A 74 10.60 -26.89 20.84
N LEU A 75 9.27 -26.69 20.91
CA LEU A 75 8.46 -26.44 19.73
C LEU A 75 8.93 -25.18 19.02
N HIS A 76 9.06 -25.24 17.70
CA HIS A 76 9.55 -24.14 16.89
C HIS A 76 8.76 -24.03 15.58
N LEU A 77 8.72 -22.82 15.05
CA LEU A 77 8.07 -22.46 13.79
C LEU A 77 9.11 -22.34 12.68
N THR A 78 8.89 -23.04 11.59
CA THR A 78 9.73 -22.96 10.38
C THR A 78 8.92 -22.54 9.17
N CYS A 79 9.61 -21.99 8.17
CA CYS A 79 9.01 -21.65 6.89
C CYS A 79 9.08 -22.83 5.93
N VAL A 80 8.35 -22.72 4.81
CA VAL A 80 8.41 -23.70 3.72
C VAL A 80 9.69 -23.53 2.89
N SER A 81 10.29 -22.34 2.90
CA SER A 81 11.52 -22.00 2.19
C SER A 81 12.38 -21.04 3.02
N ASP A 82 13.70 -21.20 2.91
CA ASP A 82 14.72 -20.31 3.48
C ASP A 82 15.20 -19.25 2.48
N SER A 83 14.75 -19.32 1.23
CA SER A 83 15.22 -18.50 0.10
C SER A 83 14.09 -17.72 -0.58
N SER A 84 12.87 -18.26 -0.61
CA SER A 84 11.69 -17.58 -1.18
C SER A 84 10.85 -16.91 -0.09
N ALA A 85 10.45 -15.65 -0.34
CA ALA A 85 9.50 -14.91 0.52
C ALA A 85 8.03 -15.11 0.10
N GLU A 86 7.74 -15.87 -0.96
CA GLU A 86 6.37 -16.09 -1.49
C GLU A 86 5.40 -16.62 -0.42
N ARG A 87 5.90 -17.47 0.49
CA ARG A 87 5.12 -17.99 1.63
C ARG A 87 5.73 -17.70 3.00
N GLY A 88 6.61 -16.69 3.06
CA GLY A 88 7.45 -16.40 4.21
C GLY A 88 8.83 -17.03 4.06
N ARG A 89 9.88 -16.23 4.26
CA ARG A 89 11.29 -16.65 4.19
C ARG A 89 11.90 -16.75 5.58
N CYS A 90 12.20 -17.97 6.02
CA CYS A 90 12.92 -18.22 7.27
C CYS A 90 13.50 -19.64 7.29
N PRO A 91 14.33 -20.03 8.27
CA PRO A 91 14.84 -21.39 8.37
C PRO A 91 13.75 -22.45 8.24
N VAL A 92 14.04 -23.49 7.45
CA VAL A 92 13.15 -24.64 7.22
C VAL A 92 13.31 -25.74 8.28
N GLU A 93 14.36 -25.64 9.09
CA GLU A 93 14.64 -26.48 10.26
C GLU A 93 14.91 -25.60 11.48
N GLY A 94 14.52 -26.10 12.66
CA GLY A 94 14.91 -25.46 13.92
C GLY A 94 16.37 -25.73 14.27
N PHE A 95 16.97 -24.80 15.00
CA PHE A 95 18.30 -24.97 15.56
C PHE A 95 18.41 -24.27 16.92
N LEU A 96 19.50 -24.58 17.63
CA LEU A 96 19.79 -23.98 18.91
C LEU A 96 20.14 -22.49 18.75
N ASP A 97 19.13 -21.62 18.88
CA ASP A 97 19.30 -20.17 18.92
C ASP A 97 19.00 -19.65 20.33
N ILE A 98 20.04 -19.21 21.03
CA ILE A 98 19.93 -18.68 22.40
C ILE A 98 19.62 -17.18 22.43
N LEU A 99 19.74 -16.48 21.29
CA LEU A 99 19.59 -15.04 21.23
C LEU A 99 18.13 -14.64 21.44
N LEU A 100 17.97 -13.55 22.18
CA LEU A 100 16.66 -12.97 22.44
C LEU A 100 16.24 -12.01 21.30
N GLY A 101 14.97 -11.59 21.38
CA GLY A 101 14.32 -10.68 20.44
C GLY A 101 13.50 -11.41 19.38
N THR A 102 12.55 -10.69 18.80
CA THR A 102 11.82 -11.15 17.62
C THR A 102 12.75 -11.26 16.42
N ARG A 103 12.28 -11.96 15.40
CA ARG A 103 12.90 -12.02 14.08
C ARG A 103 11.90 -11.64 13.03
N ALA A 104 12.40 -10.95 12.00
CA ALA A 104 11.62 -10.68 10.81
C ALA A 104 11.47 -11.97 9.99
N ILE A 105 10.25 -12.24 9.51
CA ILE A 105 9.93 -13.21 8.47
C ILE A 105 9.50 -12.39 7.25
N PRO A 106 10.39 -12.15 6.27
CA PRO A 106 10.02 -11.49 5.03
C PRO A 106 8.94 -12.28 4.31
N LEU A 107 7.86 -11.60 3.93
CA LEU A 107 6.73 -12.13 3.17
C LEU A 107 6.49 -11.23 1.97
N GLU A 108 6.37 -11.84 0.80
CA GLU A 108 6.09 -11.12 -0.44
C GLU A 108 4.60 -10.82 -0.57
N PHE A 109 4.28 -9.54 -0.73
CA PHE A 109 2.97 -9.05 -1.11
C PHE A 109 2.96 -8.71 -2.59
N VAL A 110 1.91 -9.13 -3.29
CA VAL A 110 1.73 -8.92 -4.73
C VAL A 110 0.48 -8.09 -4.97
N GLU A 111 0.63 -6.96 -5.66
CA GLU A 111 -0.50 -6.13 -6.09
C GLU A 111 -1.20 -6.79 -7.29
N ALA A 112 -2.52 -6.96 -7.18
CA ALA A 112 -3.31 -7.83 -8.04
C ALA A 112 -3.29 -7.42 -9.52
N ARG A 113 -3.17 -6.12 -9.81
CA ARG A 113 -3.25 -5.63 -11.18
C ARG A 113 -1.88 -5.50 -11.85
N SER A 114 -0.98 -4.79 -11.19
CA SER A 114 0.34 -4.44 -11.71
C SER A 114 1.36 -5.56 -11.55
N ASN A 115 1.07 -6.57 -10.74
CA ASN A 115 2.02 -7.58 -10.28
C ASN A 115 3.25 -6.98 -9.58
N MET A 116 3.12 -5.77 -9.03
CA MET A 116 4.15 -5.17 -8.19
C MET A 116 4.38 -6.06 -6.98
N ARG A 117 5.64 -6.28 -6.62
CA ARG A 117 6.05 -7.12 -5.49
C ARG A 117 6.76 -6.28 -4.45
N VAL A 118 6.35 -6.44 -3.19
CA VAL A 118 6.97 -5.77 -2.04
C VAL A 118 7.13 -6.80 -0.92
N GLU A 119 8.34 -6.94 -0.40
CA GLU A 119 8.58 -7.76 0.78
C GLU A 119 8.32 -6.95 2.06
N LEU A 120 7.45 -7.48 2.92
CA LEU A 120 7.20 -6.94 4.26
C LEU A 120 7.74 -7.90 5.33
N GLY A 121 8.37 -7.35 6.38
CA GLY A 121 8.91 -8.13 7.48
C GLY A 121 7.93 -8.32 8.63
N LEU A 122 7.33 -9.52 8.75
CA LEU A 122 6.53 -9.85 9.92
C LEU A 122 7.43 -10.13 11.11
N GLN A 123 7.18 -9.49 12.25
CA GLN A 123 7.92 -9.76 13.48
C GLN A 123 7.32 -10.94 14.20
N ALA A 124 8.11 -11.99 14.36
CA ALA A 124 7.70 -13.22 15.02
C ALA A 124 8.66 -13.59 16.15
N GLY A 125 8.15 -14.25 17.18
CA GLY A 125 8.96 -14.79 18.25
C GLY A 125 8.22 -15.78 19.14
N LEU A 126 8.99 -16.49 19.97
CA LEU A 126 8.48 -17.50 20.90
C LEU A 126 8.78 -17.12 22.34
N GLU A 127 7.89 -17.51 23.23
CA GLU A 127 8.11 -17.55 24.68
C GLU A 127 7.89 -18.98 25.17
N ARG A 128 8.73 -19.43 26.11
CA ARG A 128 8.62 -20.78 26.66
C ARG A 128 7.68 -20.76 27.86
N ALA A 129 6.72 -21.68 27.85
CA ALA A 129 5.87 -21.92 29.00
C ALA A 129 6.50 -23.00 29.89
N LEU A 130 6.51 -22.75 31.19
CA LEU A 130 7.21 -23.55 32.20
C LEU A 130 6.25 -24.51 32.92
N SER A 131 6.81 -25.57 33.52
CA SER A 131 6.06 -26.53 34.35
C SER A 131 5.55 -25.91 35.66
N GLY A 132 6.27 -24.91 36.17
CA GLY A 132 6.00 -24.21 37.43
C GLY A 132 6.23 -22.70 37.32
N ARG A 133 6.40 -22.05 38.48
CA ARG A 133 6.49 -20.58 38.62
C ARG A 133 7.82 -20.09 39.21
N SER A 134 8.83 -20.95 39.24
CA SER A 134 10.06 -20.72 40.01
C SER A 134 10.93 -19.58 39.46
N CYS A 135 10.68 -19.09 38.24
CA CYS A 135 11.48 -18.04 37.60
C CYS A 135 10.97 -16.63 37.92
N LEU A 136 9.85 -16.25 37.30
CA LEU A 136 9.31 -14.89 37.33
C LEU A 136 8.04 -14.79 38.18
N GLY A 137 7.71 -15.85 38.94
CA GLY A 137 6.42 -15.97 39.60
C GLY A 137 5.25 -16.21 38.62
N ASP A 138 5.52 -16.34 37.33
CA ASP A 138 4.58 -16.74 36.29
C ASP A 138 5.00 -18.07 35.63
N PHE A 139 4.13 -18.62 34.78
CA PHE A 139 4.39 -19.86 34.04
C PHE A 139 5.16 -19.61 32.73
N TRP A 140 5.87 -18.50 32.61
CA TRP A 140 6.55 -18.11 31.38
C TRP A 140 8.02 -17.82 31.66
N GLN A 141 8.85 -18.15 30.70
CA GLN A 141 10.26 -17.86 30.74
C GLN A 141 10.51 -16.40 30.34
N GLU A 142 11.59 -15.80 30.84
CA GLU A 142 11.96 -14.45 30.44
C GLU A 142 12.47 -14.39 28.99
N GLY A 143 11.99 -13.39 28.25
CA GLY A 143 12.49 -13.02 26.95
C GLY A 143 11.84 -13.76 25.79
N ILE A 144 11.80 -13.07 24.66
CA ILE A 144 11.28 -13.58 23.38
C ILE A 144 12.45 -14.18 22.61
N ARG A 145 12.23 -15.31 21.95
CA ARG A 145 13.22 -16.03 21.14
C ARG A 145 12.83 -16.02 19.67
N ALA A 146 13.78 -16.33 18.80
CA ALA A 146 13.52 -16.54 17.39
C ALA A 146 12.45 -17.64 17.16
N PRO A 147 11.60 -17.52 16.13
CA PRO A 147 10.55 -18.50 15.84
C PRO A 147 11.09 -19.91 15.56
N TRP A 148 12.28 -20.04 14.99
CA TRP A 148 12.94 -21.32 14.69
C TRP A 148 13.85 -21.83 15.84
N SER A 149 13.89 -21.16 16.99
CA SER A 149 14.75 -21.58 18.10
C SER A 149 14.23 -22.89 18.71
N THR A 150 15.11 -23.87 18.87
CA THR A 150 14.84 -25.09 19.67
C THR A 150 15.23 -24.92 21.13
N PHE A 151 15.75 -23.78 21.55
CA PHE A 151 16.28 -23.61 22.90
C PHE A 151 15.15 -23.67 23.94
N ALA A 152 15.23 -24.67 24.82
CA ALA A 152 14.36 -24.90 25.96
C ALA A 152 15.18 -24.82 27.25
N PRO A 153 15.21 -23.66 27.92
CA PRO A 153 15.94 -23.52 29.16
C PRO A 153 15.21 -24.20 30.31
N GLU A 154 16.02 -24.68 31.24
CA GLU A 154 15.58 -24.99 32.60
C GLU A 154 15.76 -23.75 33.49
N CYS A 155 14.92 -23.67 34.52
CA CYS A 155 14.96 -22.58 35.47
C CYS A 155 14.63 -23.11 36.86
N SER A 156 15.68 -23.24 37.68
CA SER A 156 15.63 -23.94 38.96
C SER A 156 15.09 -25.37 38.78
N THR A 157 13.93 -25.70 39.35
CA THR A 157 13.26 -26.99 39.21
C THR A 157 12.28 -27.06 38.05
N ASP A 158 12.00 -25.95 37.38
CA ASP A 158 11.00 -25.87 36.32
C ASP A 158 11.64 -25.94 34.94
N SER A 159 11.10 -26.79 34.08
CA SER A 159 11.53 -26.94 32.69
C SER A 159 10.51 -26.30 31.75
N ALA A 160 10.98 -25.95 30.54
CA ALA A 160 10.07 -25.57 29.46
C ALA A 160 9.26 -26.80 29.02
N VAL A 161 7.94 -26.70 29.15
CA VAL A 161 6.97 -27.77 28.82
C VAL A 161 5.89 -27.29 27.85
N GLY A 162 6.02 -26.06 27.36
CA GLY A 162 5.17 -25.51 26.31
C GLY A 162 5.82 -24.33 25.62
N THR A 163 5.13 -23.86 24.58
CA THR A 163 5.58 -22.75 23.75
C THR A 163 4.39 -21.88 23.40
N GLY A 164 4.52 -20.58 23.65
CA GLY A 164 3.67 -19.55 23.09
C GLY A 164 4.40 -18.81 21.97
N ALA A 165 3.64 -18.22 21.08
CA ALA A 165 4.15 -17.42 19.98
C ALA A 165 3.53 -16.02 19.96
N GLN A 166 4.21 -15.14 19.25
CA GLN A 166 3.69 -13.84 18.87
C GLN A 166 4.12 -13.55 17.43
N ILE A 167 3.20 -12.99 16.65
CA ILE A 167 3.43 -12.63 15.25
C ILE A 167 2.64 -11.36 14.95
N ALA A 168 3.29 -10.34 14.41
CA ALA A 168 2.64 -9.10 14.00
C ALA A 168 3.30 -8.50 12.75
N LEU A 169 2.51 -7.82 11.94
CA LEU A 169 2.97 -6.96 10.85
C LEU A 169 2.80 -5.51 11.30
N PHE A 170 3.91 -4.80 11.50
CA PHE A 170 3.90 -3.44 12.04
C PHE A 170 3.48 -2.39 11.02
N ALA A 171 2.87 -1.30 11.51
CA ALA A 171 2.40 -0.20 10.66
C ALA A 171 3.49 0.38 9.75
N THR A 172 4.74 0.45 10.22
CA THR A 172 5.89 0.93 9.43
C THR A 172 6.20 0.07 8.20
N GLU A 173 5.85 -1.22 8.23
CA GLU A 173 5.96 -2.09 7.06
C GLU A 173 4.82 -1.82 6.08
N LEU A 174 3.61 -1.57 6.59
CA LEU A 174 2.42 -1.28 5.77
C LEU A 174 2.57 0.00 4.94
N GLU A 175 3.32 0.99 5.42
CA GLU A 175 3.62 2.25 4.69
C GLU A 175 4.31 2.02 3.33
N LYS A 176 4.97 0.87 3.15
CA LYS A 176 5.63 0.50 1.89
C LYS A 176 4.64 0.14 0.77
N LEU A 177 3.40 -0.19 1.10
CA LEU A 177 2.37 -0.58 0.13
C LEU A 177 1.64 0.65 -0.42
N VAL A 178 1.59 0.79 -1.74
CA VAL A 178 0.88 1.88 -2.44
C VAL A 178 -0.58 1.50 -2.73
N ALA A 179 -1.37 2.43 -3.28
CA ALA A 179 -2.76 2.16 -3.63
C ALA A 179 -2.91 0.94 -4.57
N GLY A 180 -3.89 0.10 -4.30
CA GLY A 180 -4.16 -1.15 -5.02
C GLY A 180 -4.69 -2.25 -4.10
N ILE A 181 -4.80 -3.47 -4.64
CA ILE A 181 -5.23 -4.64 -3.88
C ILE A 181 -4.04 -5.57 -3.72
N TRP A 182 -3.53 -5.71 -2.50
CA TRP A 182 -2.36 -6.51 -2.18
C TRP A 182 -2.76 -7.86 -1.60
N THR A 183 -2.10 -8.91 -2.08
CA THR A 183 -2.33 -10.29 -1.63
C THR A 183 -1.02 -10.94 -1.18
N ALA A 184 -1.08 -11.75 -0.14
CA ALA A 184 0.04 -12.56 0.36
C ALA A 184 -0.48 -13.78 1.13
N THR A 185 0.34 -14.81 1.29
CA THR A 185 0.02 -15.96 2.15
C THR A 185 1.24 -16.34 2.99
N LEU A 186 1.15 -16.21 4.31
CA LEU A 186 2.16 -16.75 5.22
C LEU A 186 1.84 -18.21 5.55
N GLU A 187 2.82 -19.10 5.46
CA GLU A 187 2.72 -20.50 5.91
C GLU A 187 3.87 -20.83 6.88
N LEU A 188 3.54 -21.15 8.12
CA LEU A 188 4.48 -21.59 9.15
C LEU A 188 4.15 -22.99 9.65
N ARG A 189 5.16 -23.81 9.86
CA ARG A 189 5.01 -25.19 10.36
C ARG A 189 5.55 -25.29 11.77
N ALA A 190 4.73 -25.81 12.69
CA ALA A 190 5.19 -26.19 14.01
C ALA A 190 5.87 -27.55 13.98
N ASN A 191 7.05 -27.63 14.57
CA ASN A 191 7.83 -28.85 14.72
C ASN A 191 8.38 -28.92 16.15
N THR A 192 8.68 -30.12 16.61
CA THR A 192 9.60 -30.38 17.72
C THR A 192 10.84 -31.07 17.16
N PRO A 193 11.91 -31.26 17.96
CA PRO A 193 13.08 -31.98 17.46
C PRO A 193 12.79 -33.42 17.03
N ASP A 194 11.74 -34.05 17.59
CA ASP A 194 11.37 -35.45 17.32
C ASP A 194 10.18 -35.62 16.37
N ALA A 195 9.42 -34.55 16.10
CA ALA A 195 8.25 -34.60 15.24
C ALA A 195 8.17 -33.38 14.31
N ARG A 196 7.92 -33.64 13.03
CA ARG A 196 7.76 -32.61 12.00
C ARG A 196 6.30 -32.39 11.65
N ASN A 197 5.97 -31.14 11.31
CA ASN A 197 4.66 -30.70 10.87
C ASN A 197 3.51 -31.14 11.80
N LEU A 198 3.66 -30.80 13.09
CA LEU A 198 2.62 -31.04 14.10
C LEU A 198 1.38 -30.17 13.86
N ALA A 199 1.57 -28.98 13.28
CA ALA A 199 0.52 -28.08 12.85
C ALA A 199 1.06 -27.11 11.78
N THR A 200 0.16 -26.61 10.93
CA THR A 200 0.42 -25.56 9.94
C THR A 200 -0.44 -24.33 10.25
N TYR A 201 0.19 -23.16 10.37
CA TYR A 201 -0.45 -21.86 10.55
C TYR A 201 -0.43 -21.11 9.22
N THR A 202 -1.60 -20.84 8.67
CA THR A 202 -1.76 -20.18 7.37
C THR A 202 -2.53 -18.87 7.50
N TYR A 203 -1.91 -17.76 7.14
CA TYR A 203 -2.53 -16.43 7.13
C TYR A 203 -2.57 -15.89 5.72
N ARG A 204 -3.77 -15.62 5.19
CA ARG A 204 -3.96 -15.01 3.87
C ARG A 204 -4.31 -13.56 4.02
N PHE A 205 -3.63 -12.70 3.29
CA PHE A 205 -3.89 -11.26 3.30
C PHE A 205 -4.61 -10.84 2.03
N THR A 206 -5.62 -9.99 2.19
CA THR A 206 -6.22 -9.20 1.11
C THR A 206 -6.40 -7.79 1.62
N LEU A 207 -5.49 -6.90 1.22
CA LEU A 207 -5.38 -5.53 1.72
C LEU A 207 -5.77 -4.58 0.59
N THR A 208 -6.88 -3.87 0.75
CA THR A 208 -7.34 -2.84 -0.19
C THR A 208 -6.82 -1.49 0.29
N ILE A 209 -5.99 -0.83 -0.52
CA ILE A 209 -5.34 0.42 -0.14
C ILE A 209 -5.74 1.50 -1.14
N THR A 210 -6.19 2.64 -0.64
CA THR A 210 -6.47 3.83 -1.44
C THR A 210 -5.51 4.97 -1.11
N ASP A 211 -5.41 5.94 -2.00
CA ASP A 211 -4.60 7.14 -1.82
C ASP A 211 -5.26 8.34 -2.51
N TYR A 212 -6.37 8.81 -1.93
CA TYR A 212 -7.16 9.88 -2.53
C TYR A 212 -6.43 11.23 -2.59
N ASP A 213 -5.50 11.47 -1.67
CA ASP A 213 -4.75 12.73 -1.60
C ASP A 213 -3.67 12.82 -2.68
N ALA A 214 -3.20 11.69 -3.22
CA ALA A 214 -2.20 11.66 -4.28
C ALA A 214 -2.79 11.61 -5.71
N VAL A 215 -4.12 11.54 -5.86
CA VAL A 215 -4.81 11.56 -7.18
C VAL A 215 -4.34 12.73 -8.01
N SER A 216 -3.80 12.46 -9.20
CA SER A 216 -3.11 13.50 -9.97
C SER A 216 -3.01 13.20 -11.45
N ILE A 217 -2.80 14.28 -12.22
CA ILE A 217 -2.33 14.24 -13.59
C ILE A 217 -0.82 14.43 -13.54
N TYR A 218 -0.07 13.40 -13.91
CA TYR A 218 1.37 13.41 -13.92
C TYR A 218 1.91 13.72 -15.31
N LEU A 219 2.76 14.74 -15.39
CA LEU A 219 3.47 15.18 -16.59
C LEU A 219 4.97 14.92 -16.40
N PRO A 220 5.52 13.80 -16.93
CA PRO A 220 6.89 13.39 -16.63
C PRO A 220 7.97 14.42 -16.99
N GLU A 221 7.73 15.24 -18.01
CA GLU A 221 8.66 16.28 -18.46
C GLU A 221 8.64 17.54 -17.57
N PHE A 222 7.61 17.71 -16.73
CA PHE A 222 7.33 18.94 -15.98
C PHE A 222 7.15 18.68 -14.48
N GLN A 223 8.17 18.11 -13.84
CA GLN A 223 8.07 17.71 -12.42
C GLN A 223 8.08 18.90 -11.43
N GLU A 224 8.80 19.99 -11.74
CA GLU A 224 9.03 21.10 -10.82
C GLU A 224 8.64 22.49 -11.38
N ALA A 225 8.13 22.54 -12.61
CA ALA A 225 7.83 23.79 -13.32
C ALA A 225 6.40 23.79 -13.87
N ALA A 226 5.82 24.98 -14.04
CA ALA A 226 4.57 25.12 -14.77
C ALA A 226 4.76 24.59 -16.20
N PRO A 227 3.92 23.64 -16.66
CA PRO A 227 4.12 23.00 -17.94
C PRO A 227 3.94 23.99 -19.09
N THR A 228 4.93 24.05 -19.98
CA THR A 228 4.90 24.89 -21.19
C THR A 228 5.14 24.01 -22.41
N VAL A 229 4.17 23.99 -23.33
CA VAL A 229 4.22 23.13 -24.51
C VAL A 229 4.28 24.02 -25.75
N GLY A 230 5.38 23.91 -26.50
CA GLY A 230 5.47 24.57 -27.80
C GLY A 230 4.64 23.82 -28.84
N LEU A 231 3.79 24.51 -29.60
CA LEU A 231 3.03 23.92 -30.71
C LEU A 231 3.91 23.43 -31.88
N ASN A 232 5.23 23.63 -31.80
CA ASN A 232 6.23 23.21 -32.78
C ASN A 232 5.85 23.60 -34.21
N LEU A 233 5.49 24.88 -34.38
CA LEU A 233 5.12 25.43 -35.67
C LEU A 233 6.31 25.44 -36.63
N SER A 234 6.07 24.98 -37.85
CA SER A 234 7.04 24.88 -38.93
C SER A 234 6.52 25.58 -40.19
N TYR A 235 7.36 26.45 -40.76
CA TYR A 235 7.06 27.13 -42.01
C TYR A 235 7.42 26.25 -43.21
N ASP A 236 6.48 26.11 -44.15
CA ASP A 236 6.72 25.51 -45.46
C ASP A 236 6.94 26.65 -46.49
N PRO A 237 8.16 26.80 -47.04
CA PRO A 237 8.47 27.88 -47.98
C PRO A 237 7.83 27.69 -49.37
N ILE A 238 7.48 26.47 -49.76
CA ILE A 238 6.89 26.17 -51.06
C ILE A 238 5.39 26.48 -51.02
N ALA A 239 4.69 25.92 -50.02
CA ALA A 239 3.27 26.16 -49.83
C ALA A 239 2.95 27.51 -49.19
N ARG A 240 3.96 28.20 -48.63
CA ARG A 240 3.84 29.44 -47.86
C ARG A 240 2.85 29.32 -46.69
N THR A 241 2.89 28.19 -45.99
CA THR A 241 2.00 27.91 -44.84
C THR A 241 2.78 27.63 -43.57
N VAL A 242 2.14 27.83 -42.43
CA VAL A 242 2.66 27.46 -41.11
C VAL A 242 1.69 26.53 -40.39
N GLY A 243 2.20 25.52 -39.73
CA GLY A 243 1.43 24.57 -38.91
C GLY A 243 2.39 23.68 -38.12
N GLY A 244 1.86 22.87 -37.20
CA GLY A 244 2.71 22.15 -36.27
C GLY A 244 1.99 21.07 -35.50
N ARG A 245 2.78 20.25 -34.82
CA ARG A 245 2.29 19.18 -33.95
C ARG A 245 3.16 19.08 -32.72
N ALA A 246 2.53 19.04 -31.57
CA ALA A 246 3.18 18.85 -30.28
C ALA A 246 2.61 17.63 -29.57
N HIS A 247 3.47 16.98 -28.78
CA HIS A 247 3.12 15.85 -27.94
C HIS A 247 3.37 16.24 -26.50
N LEU A 248 2.43 15.92 -25.62
CA LEU A 248 2.55 16.09 -24.18
C LEU A 248 2.39 14.74 -23.52
N ASP A 249 3.48 14.22 -23.00
CA ASP A 249 3.48 13.00 -22.20
C ASP A 249 2.67 13.22 -20.91
N MET A 250 1.66 12.38 -20.69
CA MET A 250 0.74 12.49 -19.56
C MET A 250 0.37 11.10 -19.03
N CYS A 251 0.20 11.00 -17.71
CA CYS A 251 -0.24 9.79 -17.03
C CYS A 251 -1.25 10.14 -15.93
N LEU A 252 -2.32 9.35 -15.81
CA LEU A 252 -3.37 9.56 -14.81
C LEU A 252 -3.17 8.59 -13.65
N TYR A 253 -3.03 9.12 -12.45
CA TYR A 253 -3.00 8.34 -11.22
C TYR A 253 -4.32 8.53 -10.47
N ASP A 254 -5.01 7.43 -10.21
CA ASP A 254 -6.38 7.44 -9.68
C ASP A 254 -6.45 7.18 -8.16
N GLY A 255 -5.32 6.93 -7.51
CA GLY A 255 -5.28 6.61 -6.08
C GLY A 255 -5.93 5.28 -5.72
N LEU A 256 -6.21 4.40 -6.69
CA LEU A 256 -6.92 3.12 -6.50
C LEU A 256 -6.17 1.94 -7.15
N GLY A 257 -4.86 2.08 -7.39
CA GLY A 257 -4.08 1.07 -8.12
C GLY A 257 -4.49 0.95 -9.59
N SER A 258 -4.95 2.05 -10.18
CA SER A 258 -5.55 2.12 -11.51
C SER A 258 -6.88 1.35 -11.63
N GLN A 259 -7.50 0.86 -10.56
CA GLN A 259 -8.68 -0.02 -10.67
C GLN A 259 -10.03 0.71 -10.85
N SER A 260 -10.02 2.02 -11.10
CA SER A 260 -11.24 2.79 -11.38
C SER A 260 -12.04 2.24 -12.56
N GLU A 261 -13.38 2.23 -12.49
CA GLU A 261 -14.23 1.81 -13.62
C GLU A 261 -14.01 2.70 -14.86
N TYR A 262 -13.87 4.00 -14.63
CA TYR A 262 -13.57 4.99 -15.65
C TYR A 262 -12.76 6.15 -15.08
N LEU A 263 -12.08 6.89 -15.95
CA LEU A 263 -11.46 8.18 -15.64
C LEU A 263 -12.06 9.24 -16.57
N GLY A 264 -12.64 10.29 -16.00
CA GLY A 264 -13.14 11.44 -16.76
C GLY A 264 -12.01 12.41 -17.04
N VAL A 265 -11.78 12.77 -18.30
CA VAL A 265 -10.79 13.78 -18.69
C VAL A 265 -11.52 14.92 -19.40
N THR A 266 -11.32 16.13 -18.93
CA THR A 266 -11.81 17.34 -19.59
C THR A 266 -10.63 18.23 -19.93
N VAL A 267 -10.58 18.73 -21.17
CA VAL A 267 -9.60 19.72 -21.59
C VAL A 267 -10.30 21.00 -21.99
N ARG A 268 -9.83 22.13 -21.45
CA ARG A 268 -10.43 23.45 -21.66
C ARG A 268 -9.40 24.44 -22.16
N ASP A 269 -9.76 25.20 -23.18
CA ASP A 269 -9.10 26.47 -23.42
C ASP A 269 -9.50 27.43 -22.30
N SER A 270 -8.53 27.83 -21.47
CA SER A 270 -8.74 28.72 -20.33
C SER A 270 -8.18 30.12 -20.57
N GLY A 271 -7.86 30.45 -21.83
CA GLY A 271 -7.42 31.79 -22.21
C GLY A 271 -8.52 32.83 -21.99
N THR A 272 -8.10 34.10 -21.88
CA THR A 272 -9.03 35.24 -21.66
C THR A 272 -9.86 35.60 -22.90
N ARG A 273 -9.53 35.02 -24.06
CA ARG A 273 -10.17 35.32 -25.34
C ARG A 273 -10.88 34.08 -25.86
N PRO A 274 -12.07 34.24 -26.47
CA PRO A 274 -12.83 33.10 -26.96
C PRO A 274 -12.05 32.36 -28.05
N PRO A 275 -11.98 31.03 -28.00
CA PRO A 275 -11.27 30.28 -29.02
C PRO A 275 -11.99 30.31 -30.37
N GLY A 276 -11.26 29.93 -31.41
CA GLY A 276 -11.77 29.75 -32.75
C GLY A 276 -12.60 28.48 -32.93
N PRO A 277 -12.95 28.14 -34.18
CA PRO A 277 -13.89 27.06 -34.50
C PRO A 277 -13.47 25.65 -34.04
N THR A 278 -12.16 25.41 -33.87
CA THR A 278 -11.66 24.12 -33.35
C THR A 278 -11.92 23.94 -31.86
N GLY A 279 -12.28 25.03 -31.17
CA GLY A 279 -12.45 25.08 -29.73
C GLY A 279 -11.17 25.39 -28.96
N TYR A 280 -10.00 25.45 -29.59
CA TYR A 280 -8.74 25.81 -28.92
C TYR A 280 -7.91 26.77 -29.74
N SER A 281 -7.35 27.78 -29.08
CA SER A 281 -6.56 28.81 -29.74
C SER A 281 -5.40 29.31 -28.89
N VAL A 282 -4.32 29.71 -29.55
CA VAL A 282 -3.32 30.61 -28.98
C VAL A 282 -3.41 31.97 -29.65
N TRP A 283 -3.04 33.01 -28.92
CA TRP A 283 -3.18 34.39 -29.35
C TRP A 283 -1.83 35.09 -29.35
N HIS A 284 -1.64 35.98 -30.33
CA HIS A 284 -0.45 36.83 -30.38
C HIS A 284 -0.32 37.65 -29.09
N THR A 285 0.87 37.66 -28.49
CA THR A 285 1.12 38.28 -27.16
C THR A 285 0.74 39.76 -27.11
N ASP A 286 1.03 40.50 -28.20
CA ASP A 286 0.82 41.95 -28.28
C ASP A 286 -0.39 42.33 -29.15
N GLY A 287 -1.36 41.42 -29.29
CA GLY A 287 -2.45 41.53 -30.26
C GLY A 287 -3.78 42.08 -29.69
N ALA A 288 -4.55 42.78 -30.50
CA ALA A 288 -5.92 43.25 -30.21
C ALA A 288 -7.03 42.20 -30.45
N GLY A 289 -6.70 40.96 -30.84
CA GLY A 289 -7.65 39.83 -30.83
C GLY A 289 -8.37 39.52 -32.15
N GLY A 290 -7.81 39.88 -33.31
CA GLY A 290 -8.34 39.48 -34.62
C GLY A 290 -7.84 38.11 -35.12
N ASP A 291 -8.47 37.55 -36.17
CA ASP A 291 -8.14 36.22 -36.72
C ASP A 291 -6.68 36.08 -37.19
N SER A 292 -6.06 37.17 -37.65
CA SER A 292 -4.64 37.19 -38.02
C SER A 292 -3.68 37.08 -36.82
N GLN A 293 -4.22 37.21 -35.61
CA GLN A 293 -3.50 37.13 -34.34
C GLN A 293 -3.94 35.92 -33.52
N ARG A 294 -4.71 35.01 -34.11
CA ARG A 294 -5.15 33.75 -33.51
C ARG A 294 -4.54 32.58 -34.28
N MET A 295 -4.12 31.54 -33.57
CA MET A 295 -3.78 30.26 -34.17
C MET A 295 -4.62 29.17 -33.53
N ASP A 296 -5.40 28.47 -34.34
CA ASP A 296 -6.33 27.44 -33.89
C ASP A 296 -5.66 26.07 -33.94
N TYR A 297 -5.93 25.23 -32.94
CA TYR A 297 -5.43 23.87 -32.88
C TYR A 297 -6.49 22.90 -32.37
N THR A 298 -6.23 21.60 -32.49
CA THR A 298 -7.07 20.54 -31.95
C THR A 298 -6.29 19.73 -30.92
N VAL A 299 -7.00 19.11 -29.99
CA VAL A 299 -6.39 18.25 -28.97
C VAL A 299 -6.97 16.85 -29.11
N THR A 300 -6.08 15.86 -29.12
CA THR A 300 -6.45 14.44 -29.08
C THR A 300 -5.73 13.76 -27.92
N LEU A 301 -6.38 12.79 -27.28
CA LEU A 301 -5.83 11.96 -26.21
C LEU A 301 -5.71 10.53 -26.71
N ASP A 302 -4.56 9.90 -26.51
CA ASP A 302 -4.38 8.50 -26.85
C ASP A 302 -4.62 7.62 -25.60
N HIS A 303 -5.59 6.69 -25.66
CA HIS A 303 -5.91 5.73 -24.59
C HIS A 303 -6.18 4.36 -25.17
N ASN A 304 -5.50 3.32 -24.66
CA ASN A 304 -5.63 1.93 -25.13
C ASN A 304 -5.53 1.76 -26.67
N GLY A 305 -4.69 2.58 -27.32
CA GLY A 305 -4.48 2.56 -28.77
C GLY A 305 -5.55 3.32 -29.58
N ALA A 306 -6.59 3.86 -28.93
CA ALA A 306 -7.55 4.74 -29.56
C ALA A 306 -7.12 6.20 -29.43
N ARG A 307 -7.25 6.97 -30.52
CA ARG A 307 -7.08 8.43 -30.52
C ARG A 307 -8.44 9.09 -30.34
N ILE A 308 -8.64 9.75 -29.21
CA ILE A 308 -9.91 10.34 -28.78
C ILE A 308 -9.82 11.86 -28.99
N PRO A 309 -10.63 12.46 -29.90
CA PRO A 309 -10.70 13.90 -30.02
C PRO A 309 -11.33 14.53 -28.77
N LEU A 310 -10.63 15.47 -28.16
CA LEU A 310 -11.12 16.16 -26.97
C LEU A 310 -11.78 17.47 -27.38
N ARG A 311 -13.09 17.60 -27.22
CA ARG A 311 -13.81 18.87 -27.47
C ARG A 311 -13.65 19.80 -26.28
N ASN A 312 -13.44 21.10 -26.54
CA ASN A 312 -13.20 22.08 -25.48
C ASN A 312 -14.34 22.06 -24.43
N GLY A 313 -13.96 21.75 -23.19
CA GLY A 313 -14.84 21.77 -22.03
C GLY A 313 -15.86 20.63 -21.93
N VAL A 314 -15.77 19.65 -22.82
CA VAL A 314 -16.57 18.42 -22.79
C VAL A 314 -15.73 17.32 -22.14
N GLU A 315 -16.35 16.61 -21.21
CA GLU A 315 -15.71 15.46 -20.56
C GLU A 315 -15.74 14.23 -21.48
N GLU A 316 -14.58 13.60 -21.63
CA GLU A 316 -14.45 12.27 -22.20
C GLU A 316 -14.24 11.23 -21.09
N GLN A 317 -15.02 10.14 -21.13
CA GLN A 317 -14.87 9.04 -20.17
C GLN A 317 -13.98 7.95 -20.75
N LEU A 318 -12.79 7.81 -20.18
CA LEU A 318 -11.88 6.73 -20.47
C LEU A 318 -12.34 5.48 -19.72
N ARG A 319 -12.72 4.43 -20.44
CA ARG A 319 -13.13 3.13 -19.88
C ARG A 319 -12.04 2.09 -20.02
N ASN A 320 -12.28 0.90 -19.47
CA ASN A 320 -11.35 -0.23 -19.52
C ASN A 320 -10.00 0.13 -18.87
N ILE A 321 -10.07 0.92 -17.79
CA ILE A 321 -8.91 1.38 -17.07
C ILE A 321 -8.19 0.18 -16.48
N ASP A 322 -8.91 -0.79 -15.90
CA ASP A 322 -8.45 -2.07 -15.36
C ASP A 322 -7.57 -2.91 -16.32
N THR A 323 -7.87 -2.85 -17.62
CA THR A 323 -7.09 -3.53 -18.68
C THR A 323 -6.06 -2.62 -19.37
N ALA A 324 -6.02 -1.34 -19.01
CA ALA A 324 -5.12 -0.39 -19.66
C ALA A 324 -3.65 -0.71 -19.37
N ARG A 325 -2.78 -0.31 -20.31
CA ARG A 325 -1.34 -0.37 -20.08
C ARG A 325 -0.99 0.53 -18.89
N LEU A 326 -0.11 0.02 -18.03
CA LEU A 326 0.37 0.76 -16.87
C LEU A 326 1.80 1.26 -17.12
N ARG A 327 2.13 2.42 -16.55
CA ARG A 327 3.50 2.95 -16.50
C ARG A 327 3.91 3.13 -15.04
N LEU A 328 5.06 2.56 -14.69
CA LEU A 328 5.68 2.79 -13.39
C LEU A 328 6.28 4.20 -13.37
N VAL A 329 5.91 5.00 -12.37
CA VAL A 329 6.38 6.39 -12.20
C VAL A 329 6.68 6.67 -10.73
N MET A 330 7.50 7.71 -10.50
CA MET A 330 7.63 8.34 -9.19
C MET A 330 6.83 9.63 -9.22
N LEU A 331 5.73 9.69 -8.46
CA LEU A 331 4.97 10.94 -8.34
C LEU A 331 5.70 11.91 -7.40
N PRO A 332 5.62 13.23 -7.65
CA PRO A 332 6.13 14.23 -6.72
C PRO A 332 5.54 14.03 -5.31
N GLY A 333 6.40 14.00 -4.30
CA GLY A 333 5.99 13.81 -2.90
C GLY A 333 5.82 12.34 -2.46
N MET A 334 5.95 11.36 -3.36
CA MET A 334 5.91 9.93 -3.00
C MET A 334 7.30 9.32 -2.87
N SER A 335 7.49 8.46 -1.86
CA SER A 335 8.73 7.70 -1.64
C SER A 335 8.74 6.33 -2.34
N GLN A 336 7.56 5.82 -2.69
CA GLN A 336 7.41 4.55 -3.41
C GLN A 336 6.96 4.82 -4.86
N PRO A 337 7.43 4.02 -5.84
CA PRO A 337 6.93 4.12 -7.19
C PRO A 337 5.48 3.61 -7.26
N VAL A 338 4.70 4.20 -8.14
CA VAL A 338 3.30 3.84 -8.38
C VAL A 338 3.05 3.59 -9.86
N PHE A 339 1.97 2.87 -10.16
CA PHE A 339 1.50 2.71 -11.52
C PHE A 339 0.40 3.72 -11.84
N CYS A 340 0.50 4.32 -13.01
CA CYS A 340 -0.49 5.23 -13.58
C CYS A 340 -0.88 4.78 -14.99
N VAL A 341 -1.97 5.33 -15.52
CA VAL A 341 -2.48 5.04 -16.88
C VAL A 341 -1.95 6.10 -17.86
N PRO A 342 -1.07 5.74 -18.81
CA PRO A 342 -0.55 6.67 -19.82
C PRO A 342 -1.66 7.14 -20.75
N THR A 343 -1.77 8.46 -20.90
CA THR A 343 -2.80 9.13 -21.70
C THR A 343 -2.24 10.36 -22.39
N PRO A 344 -1.18 10.23 -23.22
CA PRO A 344 -0.52 11.39 -23.82
C PRO A 344 -1.48 12.20 -24.69
N LEU A 345 -1.26 13.51 -24.72
CA LEU A 345 -2.00 14.43 -25.57
C LEU A 345 -1.20 14.76 -26.83
N THR A 346 -1.91 14.92 -27.95
CA THR A 346 -1.36 15.50 -29.18
C THR A 346 -2.12 16.77 -29.51
N LEU A 347 -1.37 17.88 -29.63
CA LEU A 347 -1.88 19.18 -30.05
C LEU A 347 -1.51 19.36 -31.54
N ASP A 348 -2.51 19.48 -32.40
CA ASP A 348 -2.33 19.59 -33.85
C ASP A 348 -2.81 20.95 -34.35
N THR A 349 -1.89 21.73 -34.90
CA THR A 349 -2.17 23.03 -35.52
C THR A 349 -2.23 22.86 -37.04
N PRO A 350 -3.42 22.97 -37.66
CA PRO A 350 -3.56 22.89 -39.11
C PRO A 350 -2.70 23.91 -39.84
N ARG A 351 -2.27 23.57 -41.05
CA ARG A 351 -1.49 24.51 -41.87
C ARG A 351 -2.38 25.65 -42.36
N VAL A 352 -1.92 26.88 -42.14
CA VAL A 352 -2.58 28.13 -42.57
C VAL A 352 -1.63 29.00 -43.39
N PRO A 353 -2.11 29.83 -44.34
CA PRO A 353 -1.28 30.76 -45.08
C PRO A 353 -0.54 31.74 -44.15
N ILE A 354 0.77 31.94 -44.38
CA ILE A 354 1.59 32.75 -43.49
C ILE A 354 1.26 34.25 -43.56
N ASP A 355 0.78 34.72 -44.70
CA ASP A 355 0.38 36.11 -44.95
C ASP A 355 -0.93 36.51 -44.24
N GLU A 356 -1.73 35.53 -43.84
CA GLU A 356 -2.89 35.73 -42.98
C GLU A 356 -2.52 35.87 -41.50
N LYS A 357 -1.26 35.58 -41.11
CA LYS A 357 -0.84 35.54 -39.71
C LYS A 357 0.20 36.62 -39.39
N ARG A 358 0.05 37.23 -38.21
CA ARG A 358 1.01 38.22 -37.70
C ARG A 358 2.28 37.50 -37.25
N SER A 359 3.44 38.03 -37.63
CA SER A 359 4.73 37.56 -37.09
C SER A 359 4.87 37.92 -35.61
N GLY A 360 5.35 36.97 -34.80
CA GLY A 360 5.58 37.17 -33.37
C GLY A 360 5.28 35.91 -32.55
N ALA A 361 5.27 36.08 -31.23
CA ALA A 361 4.97 35.02 -30.28
C ALA A 361 3.45 34.88 -30.08
N TYR A 362 3.00 33.64 -29.89
CA TYR A 362 1.62 33.30 -29.58
C TYR A 362 1.57 32.49 -28.30
N GLN A 363 0.59 32.75 -27.45
CA GLN A 363 0.41 32.09 -26.17
C GLN A 363 -1.08 31.86 -25.88
N GLY A 364 -1.38 30.81 -25.14
CA GLY A 364 -2.69 30.51 -24.59
C GLY A 364 -2.55 29.59 -23.39
N ASP A 365 -3.65 29.36 -22.69
CA ASP A 365 -3.69 28.53 -21.49
C ASP A 365 -4.60 27.32 -21.73
N LEU A 366 -4.09 26.13 -21.40
CA LEU A 366 -4.82 24.88 -21.51
C LEU A 366 -5.00 24.29 -20.11
N LYS A 367 -6.24 24.09 -19.69
CA LYS A 367 -6.57 23.42 -18.43
C LYS A 367 -6.96 21.98 -18.70
N VAL A 368 -6.31 21.05 -18.00
CA VAL A 368 -6.67 19.62 -18.00
C VAL A 368 -7.22 19.26 -16.64
N GLU A 369 -8.37 18.60 -16.60
CA GLU A 369 -9.07 18.19 -15.39
C GLU A 369 -9.28 16.68 -15.40
N LEU A 370 -8.97 16.04 -14.28
CA LEU A 370 -9.23 14.62 -14.02
C LEU A 370 -10.42 14.49 -13.06
N ARG A 371 -11.39 13.66 -13.42
CA ARG A 371 -12.53 13.30 -12.57
C ARG A 371 -12.55 11.79 -12.33
N LEU A 372 -12.62 11.42 -11.06
CA LEU A 372 -12.81 10.02 -10.64
C LEU A 372 -14.31 9.65 -10.55
N PRO A 373 -14.64 8.35 -10.55
CA PRO A 373 -15.99 7.88 -10.24
C PRO A 373 -16.48 8.41 -8.88
N THR A 374 -17.79 8.67 -8.78
CA THR A 374 -18.40 9.20 -7.54
C THR A 374 -18.52 8.13 -6.46
N SER A 375 -18.64 6.86 -6.85
CA SER A 375 -18.54 5.72 -5.93
C SER A 375 -17.06 5.41 -5.70
N ARG A 376 -16.61 5.62 -4.47
CA ARG A 376 -15.27 5.25 -4.00
C ARG A 376 -15.43 4.07 -3.03
N PRO A 377 -14.60 3.01 -3.15
CA PRO A 377 -14.65 1.85 -2.26
C PRO A 377 -14.31 2.18 -0.81
#